data_AF-B4CVS6-F1
#
_entry.id   AF-B4CVS6-F1
#
_cell.length_a   1.000
_cell.length_b   1.000
_cell.length_c   1.000
_cell.angle_alpha   90.00
_cell.angle_beta   90.00
_cell.angle_gamma   90.00
#
_symmetry.space_group_name_H-M   'P 1'
#
loop_
_entity.id
_entity.type
_entity.pdbx_description
1 polymer ?
#
loop_
_entity_poly.entity_id
_entity_poly.type
_entity_poly.pdbx_seq_one_letter_code
_entity_poly.pdbx_strand_id
1 'polypeptide(L)'
;MLFKATDRSIPNELIVTTTDHIHMYGKKKSHVVQVLGVPTGHVGKLVMLPPGDRSGTLTIKKSFGTTLFFNCFELTGGKLDSQEMKLSEGVAYNWSVKNDGTNTTFRMTSPENKELAHHTIESANVQGIGFAGTVRNEGNEIDLTITFDH
;
A
#
# COMPACT_ATOMS: atom_id res chain seq x y z
N MET A 1 12.37 3.14 20.62
CA MET A 1 12.59 1.92 21.47
C MET A 1 13.47 0.93 20.71
N LEU A 2 14.51 0.36 21.32
CA LEU A 2 15.43 -0.61 20.68
C LEU A 2 14.92 -2.05 20.88
N PHE A 3 14.86 -2.85 19.81
CA PHE A 3 14.55 -4.28 19.93
C PHE A 3 15.65 -5.02 20.68
N LYS A 4 15.25 -5.87 21.63
CA LYS A 4 16.15 -6.83 22.26
C LYS A 4 16.27 -8.06 21.36
N ALA A 5 17.40 -8.75 21.42
CA ALA A 5 17.62 -10.00 20.69
C ALA A 5 16.59 -11.10 21.01
N THR A 6 15.87 -10.98 22.13
CA THR A 6 14.83 -11.92 22.56
C THR A 6 13.42 -11.53 22.14
N ASP A 7 13.24 -10.36 21.53
CA ASP A 7 11.92 -9.92 21.07
C ASP A 7 11.48 -10.81 19.90
N ARG A 8 10.37 -11.53 20.10
CA ARG A 8 9.83 -12.48 19.11
C ARG A 8 8.91 -11.83 18.07
N SER A 9 8.57 -10.56 18.25
CA SER A 9 7.71 -9.81 17.32
C SER A 9 8.01 -8.31 17.37
N ILE A 10 7.80 -7.66 16.23
CA ILE A 10 7.81 -6.20 16.08
C ILE A 10 6.39 -5.71 16.44
N PRO A 11 6.21 -4.65 17.26
CA PRO A 11 4.92 -4.04 17.51
C PRO A 11 4.17 -3.73 16.20
N ASN A 12 2.86 -3.90 16.21
CA ASN A 12 2.05 -3.47 15.09
C ASN A 12 1.93 -1.94 15.08
N GLU A 13 2.77 -1.26 14.32
CA GLU A 13 2.90 0.21 14.34
C GLU A 13 1.99 0.94 13.35
N LEU A 14 1.54 0.22 12.32
CA LEU A 14 0.60 0.71 11.34
C LEU A 14 -0.75 0.04 11.58
N ILE A 15 -1.82 0.80 11.42
CA ILE A 15 -3.20 0.37 11.62
C ILE A 15 -3.90 0.43 10.26
N VAL A 16 -4.77 -0.54 10.02
CA VAL A 16 -5.69 -0.54 8.87
C VAL A 16 -7.11 -0.65 9.41
N THR A 17 -7.99 0.25 8.99
CA THR A 17 -9.43 0.16 9.24
C THR A 17 -10.18 0.12 7.91
N THR A 18 -11.25 -0.68 7.84
CA THR A 18 -11.99 -0.98 6.62
C THR A 18 -13.50 -0.94 6.87
N THR A 19 -14.05 0.24 7.13
CA THR A 19 -15.50 0.44 7.34
C THR A 19 -16.20 0.68 5.99
N ASP A 20 -16.11 1.91 5.53
CA ASP A 20 -16.66 2.47 4.29
C ASP A 20 -15.56 2.85 3.30
N HIS A 21 -14.33 2.95 3.80
CA HIS A 21 -13.10 3.21 3.09
C HIS A 21 -11.97 2.41 3.75
N ILE A 22 -10.81 2.33 3.09
CA ILE A 22 -9.59 1.84 3.72
C ILE A 22 -8.85 3.05 4.27
N HIS A 23 -8.52 3.02 5.57
CA HIS A 23 -7.61 3.98 6.18
C HIS A 23 -6.39 3.24 6.73
N MET A 24 -5.22 3.55 6.19
CA MET A 24 -3.93 3.02 6.62
C MET A 24 -3.10 4.15 7.23
N TYR A 25 -2.85 4.06 8.53
CA TYR A 25 -2.15 5.13 9.24
C TYR A 25 -1.24 4.59 10.33
N GLY A 26 -0.24 5.38 10.70
CA GLY A 26 0.61 5.11 11.83
C GLY A 26 1.98 5.72 11.69
N LYS A 27 2.71 5.67 12.81
CA LYS A 27 4.07 6.20 12.94
C LYS A 27 4.98 5.10 13.43
N LYS A 28 6.15 4.96 12.81
CA LYS A 28 7.19 4.04 13.26
C LYS A 28 7.79 4.55 14.58
N LYS A 29 7.69 3.74 15.64
CA LYS A 29 8.15 4.07 17.00
C LYS A 29 9.35 3.24 17.45
N SER A 30 9.69 2.19 16.70
CA SER A 30 10.71 1.21 17.04
C SER A 30 11.81 1.20 15.99
N HIS A 31 13.07 1.08 16.39
CA HIS A 31 14.18 0.94 15.46
C HIS A 31 14.29 -0.50 14.99
N VAL A 32 14.33 -0.74 13.68
CA VAL A 32 14.74 -2.05 13.17
C VAL A 32 16.26 -2.24 13.30
N VAL A 33 16.71 -3.50 13.34
CA VAL A 33 18.15 -3.83 13.30
C VAL A 33 18.79 -3.16 12.09
N GLN A 34 20.04 -2.73 12.27
CA GLN A 34 20.86 -2.14 11.21
C GLN A 34 21.95 -3.14 10.79
N VAL A 35 22.24 -3.20 9.50
CA VAL A 35 23.42 -3.90 8.96
C VAL A 35 24.30 -2.83 8.34
N LEU A 36 25.55 -2.73 8.80
CA LEU A 36 26.50 -1.70 8.37
C LEU A 36 25.96 -0.26 8.53
N GLY A 37 25.23 0.01 9.61
CA GLY A 37 24.65 1.32 9.90
C GLY A 37 23.39 1.66 9.09
N VAL A 38 22.91 0.74 8.24
CA VAL A 38 21.71 0.95 7.42
C VAL A 38 20.53 0.17 8.01
N PRO A 39 19.36 0.81 8.24
CA PRO A 39 18.14 0.12 8.63
C PRO A 39 17.76 -0.96 7.61
N THR A 40 17.65 -2.22 8.06
CA THR A 40 17.40 -3.37 7.17
C THR A 40 15.94 -3.78 7.04
N GLY A 41 15.08 -3.30 7.93
CA GLY A 41 13.65 -3.63 7.92
C GLY A 41 12.76 -2.47 7.48
N HIS A 42 11.68 -2.80 6.78
CA HIS A 42 10.53 -1.91 6.63
C HIS A 42 9.38 -2.47 7.48
N VAL A 43 8.59 -1.59 8.08
CA VAL A 43 7.30 -1.98 8.66
C VAL A 43 6.22 -1.58 7.68
N GLY A 44 5.36 -2.54 7.32
CA GLY A 44 4.33 -2.32 6.32
C GLY A 44 2.99 -2.88 6.73
N LYS A 45 1.96 -2.37 6.05
CA LYS A 45 0.62 -2.96 6.05
C LYS A 45 0.18 -3.19 4.62
N LEU A 46 -0.49 -4.31 4.44
CA LEU A 46 -1.17 -4.70 3.22
C LEU A 46 -2.64 -4.93 3.58
N VAL A 47 -3.51 -4.45 2.72
CA VAL A 47 -4.93 -4.78 2.73
C VAL A 47 -5.29 -5.40 1.39
N MET A 48 -6.03 -6.51 1.45
CA MET A 48 -6.50 -7.23 0.28
C MET A 48 -8.03 -7.16 0.23
N LEU A 49 -8.54 -6.99 -0.97
CA LEU A 49 -9.95 -6.98 -1.31
C LEU A 49 -10.22 -8.15 -2.26
N PRO A 50 -11.45 -8.69 -2.27
CA PRO A 50 -11.85 -9.66 -3.29
C PRO A 50 -11.61 -9.12 -4.70
N PRO A 51 -11.34 -9.95 -5.71
CA PRO A 51 -11.16 -9.45 -7.07
C PRO A 51 -12.48 -8.86 -7.58
N GLY A 52 -12.38 -7.86 -8.46
CA GLY A 52 -13.56 -7.24 -9.08
C GLY A 52 -13.31 -5.81 -9.54
N ASP A 53 -14.15 -5.38 -10.48
CA ASP A 53 -14.18 -4.02 -10.99
C ASP A 53 -14.51 -3.03 -9.87
N ARG A 54 -13.63 -2.06 -9.64
CA ARG A 54 -13.80 -1.00 -8.64
C ARG A 54 -13.07 0.26 -9.06
N SER A 55 -13.49 1.40 -8.55
CA SER A 55 -12.76 2.65 -8.65
C SER A 55 -12.89 3.44 -7.35
N GLY A 56 -12.13 4.51 -7.24
CA GLY A 56 -12.24 5.44 -6.14
C GLY A 56 -11.12 6.45 -6.13
N THR A 57 -10.93 7.06 -4.96
CA THR A 57 -9.85 8.03 -4.74
C THR A 57 -8.85 7.51 -3.73
N LEU A 58 -7.61 7.92 -3.86
CA LEU A 58 -6.52 7.65 -2.94
C LEU A 58 -5.89 8.98 -2.54
N THR A 59 -5.85 9.27 -1.25
CA THR A 59 -5.28 10.51 -0.72
C THR A 59 -4.29 10.21 0.39
N ILE A 60 -3.10 10.80 0.31
CA ILE A 60 -2.13 10.83 1.41
C ILE A 60 -2.34 12.13 2.18
N LYS A 61 -2.86 12.03 3.40
CA LYS A 61 -2.92 13.17 4.31
C LYS A 61 -1.55 13.52 4.87
N LYS A 62 -0.72 12.50 5.09
CA LYS A 62 0.63 12.65 5.64
C LYS A 62 1.55 11.50 5.23
N SER A 63 2.78 11.83 4.89
CA SER A 63 3.89 10.97 4.50
C SER A 63 5.19 11.66 4.90
N PHE A 64 5.83 11.16 5.96
CA PHE A 64 7.09 11.73 6.44
C PHE A 64 8.23 10.72 6.37
N GLY A 65 9.38 11.17 5.85
CA GLY A 65 10.59 10.37 5.70
C GLY A 65 10.49 9.35 4.55
N THR A 66 11.20 8.24 4.68
CA THR A 66 11.15 7.15 3.68
C THR A 66 9.88 6.33 3.85
N THR A 67 8.90 6.57 2.99
CA THR A 67 7.65 5.82 2.88
C THR A 67 7.44 5.33 1.45
N LEU A 68 6.91 4.11 1.29
CA LEU A 68 6.60 3.55 -0.03
C LEU A 68 5.15 3.08 -0.05
N PHE A 69 4.49 3.26 -1.18
CA PHE A 69 3.10 2.87 -1.41
C PHE A 69 3.03 1.95 -2.63
N PHE A 70 2.15 0.96 -2.58
CA PHE A 70 2.04 -0.03 -3.64
C PHE A 70 0.59 -0.36 -3.92
N ASN A 71 0.27 -0.63 -5.18
CA ASN A 71 -0.86 -1.49 -5.52
C ASN A 71 -0.37 -2.94 -5.57
N CYS A 72 -1.23 -3.86 -5.19
CA CYS A 72 -0.91 -5.27 -5.08
C CYS A 72 -1.98 -6.13 -5.79
N PHE A 73 -1.54 -7.19 -6.44
CA PHE A 73 -2.36 -8.31 -6.86
C PHE A 73 -1.95 -9.54 -6.05
N GLU A 74 -2.92 -10.20 -5.44
CA GLU A 74 -2.75 -11.56 -4.94
C GLU A 74 -3.06 -12.51 -6.09
N LEU A 75 -2.10 -13.38 -6.38
CA LEU A 75 -2.15 -14.32 -7.48
C LEU A 75 -2.35 -15.74 -6.97
N THR A 76 -2.86 -16.60 -7.84
CA THR A 76 -2.95 -18.05 -7.60
C THR A 76 -1.63 -18.61 -7.07
N GLY A 77 -1.73 -19.44 -6.02
CA GLY A 77 -0.57 -19.98 -5.31
C GLY A 77 -0.02 -19.06 -4.22
N GLY A 78 -0.73 -17.99 -3.86
CA GLY A 78 -0.36 -17.09 -2.76
C GLY A 78 0.80 -16.15 -3.10
N LYS A 79 1.12 -15.98 -4.40
CA LYS A 79 2.12 -15.02 -4.85
C LYS A 79 1.53 -13.62 -4.78
N LEU A 80 2.33 -12.65 -4.34
CA LEU A 80 2.00 -11.24 -4.44
C LEU A 80 2.79 -10.61 -5.59
N ASP A 81 2.09 -9.91 -6.47
CA ASP A 81 2.68 -9.00 -7.44
C ASP A 81 2.35 -7.56 -7.04
N SER A 82 3.31 -6.65 -7.12
CA SER A 82 3.13 -5.29 -6.62
C SER A 82 3.86 -4.28 -7.47
N GLN A 83 3.23 -3.14 -7.70
CA GLN A 83 3.84 -1.99 -8.36
C GLN A 83 3.88 -0.82 -7.38
N GLU A 84 5.05 -0.16 -7.31
CA GLU A 84 5.21 1.02 -6.47
C GLU A 84 4.49 2.22 -7.10
N MET A 85 3.76 2.97 -6.28
CA MET A 85 3.04 4.18 -6.66
C MET A 85 3.75 5.40 -6.08
N LYS A 86 4.10 6.35 -6.94
CA LYS A 86 4.73 7.62 -6.53
C LYS A 86 3.64 8.64 -6.23
N LEU A 87 3.45 8.92 -4.95
CA LEU A 87 2.35 9.74 -4.45
C LEU A 87 2.89 10.93 -3.64
N SER A 88 2.15 12.03 -3.66
CA SER A 88 2.44 13.26 -2.93
C SER A 88 1.37 13.54 -1.89
N GLU A 89 1.77 14.17 -0.78
CA GLU A 89 0.84 14.61 0.26
C GLU A 89 -0.18 15.61 -0.30
N GLY A 90 -1.41 15.54 0.21
CA GLY A 90 -2.48 16.47 -0.12
C GLY A 90 -3.10 16.32 -1.50
N VAL A 91 -2.63 15.37 -2.31
CA VAL A 91 -3.16 15.09 -3.66
C VAL A 91 -4.14 13.93 -3.60
N ALA A 92 -5.31 14.11 -4.23
CA ALA A 92 -6.32 13.07 -4.40
C ALA A 92 -6.17 12.41 -5.79
N TYR A 93 -5.66 11.19 -5.80
CA TYR A 93 -5.45 10.40 -7.02
C TYR A 93 -6.69 9.57 -7.33
N ASN A 94 -7.07 9.45 -8.60
CA ASN A 94 -8.11 8.52 -9.01
C ASN A 94 -7.48 7.16 -9.27
N TRP A 95 -8.14 6.10 -8.82
CA TRP A 95 -7.70 4.73 -9.09
C TRP A 95 -8.86 3.89 -9.61
N SER A 96 -8.53 2.87 -10.39
CA SER A 96 -9.50 1.89 -10.87
C SER A 96 -8.86 0.53 -11.09
N VAL A 97 -9.64 -0.52 -10.86
CA VAL A 97 -9.39 -1.87 -11.34
C VAL A 97 -10.49 -2.25 -12.31
N LYS A 98 -10.11 -2.76 -13.49
CA LYS A 98 -11.02 -3.23 -14.52
C LYS A 98 -10.61 -4.59 -15.04
N ASN A 99 -11.57 -5.49 -15.21
CA ASN A 99 -11.40 -6.79 -15.83
C ASN A 99 -12.11 -6.83 -17.19
N ASP A 100 -11.34 -7.03 -18.26
CA ASP A 100 -11.86 -7.10 -19.64
C ASP A 100 -12.19 -8.54 -20.10
N GLY A 101 -12.14 -9.50 -19.18
CA GLY A 101 -12.30 -10.94 -19.41
C GLY A 101 -10.96 -11.67 -19.56
N THR A 102 -9.93 -11.02 -20.12
CA THR A 102 -8.59 -11.60 -20.28
C THR A 102 -7.63 -11.08 -19.22
N ASN A 103 -7.68 -9.78 -18.96
CA ASN A 103 -6.77 -9.07 -18.09
C ASN A 103 -7.52 -8.28 -17.03
N THR A 104 -6.94 -8.24 -15.83
CA THR A 104 -7.30 -7.34 -14.76
C THR A 104 -6.24 -6.26 -14.68
N THR A 105 -6.64 -5.02 -14.90
CA THR A 105 -5.75 -3.86 -14.95
C THR A 105 -6.07 -2.91 -13.81
N PHE A 106 -5.08 -2.64 -13.00
CA PHE A 106 -5.05 -1.50 -12.09
C PHE A 106 -4.50 -0.27 -12.84
N ARG A 107 -5.18 0.86 -12.66
CA ARG A 107 -4.77 2.15 -13.20
C ARG A 107 -4.91 3.22 -12.15
N MET A 108 -3.94 4.14 -12.11
CA MET A 108 -4.02 5.35 -11.29
C MET A 108 -3.71 6.58 -12.12
N THR A 109 -4.48 7.65 -11.90
CA THR A 109 -4.26 8.96 -12.50
C THR A 109 -4.19 10.05 -11.44
N SER A 110 -3.41 11.08 -11.74
CA SER A 110 -3.47 12.38 -11.06
C SER A 110 -4.84 13.06 -11.25
N PRO A 111 -5.16 14.11 -10.44
CA PRO A 111 -6.33 14.95 -10.68
C PRO A 111 -6.42 15.49 -12.12
N GLU A 112 -5.28 15.75 -12.76
CA GLU A 112 -5.18 16.24 -14.13
C GLU A 112 -5.27 15.12 -15.18
N ASN A 113 -5.70 13.91 -14.80
CA ASN A 113 -5.82 12.71 -15.65
C ASN A 113 -4.51 12.19 -16.26
N LYS A 114 -3.35 12.64 -15.77
CA LYS A 114 -2.07 12.02 -16.14
C LYS A 114 -1.93 10.67 -15.45
N GLU A 115 -1.62 9.63 -16.23
CA GLU A 115 -1.36 8.27 -15.72
C GLU A 115 -0.09 8.24 -14.86
N LEU A 116 -0.20 7.61 -13.69
CA LEU A 116 0.88 7.48 -12.70
C LEU A 116 1.24 6.02 -12.43
N ALA A 117 0.28 5.12 -12.57
CA ALA A 117 0.48 3.68 -12.40
C ALA A 117 -0.44 2.92 -13.37
N HIS A 118 0.11 1.82 -13.89
CA HIS A 118 -0.56 0.88 -14.78
C HIS A 118 0.02 -0.50 -14.50
N HIS A 119 -0.81 -1.41 -13.99
CA HIS A 119 -0.39 -2.76 -13.61
C HIS A 119 -1.43 -3.76 -14.11
N THR A 120 -1.02 -4.62 -15.03
CA THR A 120 -1.91 -5.56 -15.71
C THR A 120 -1.48 -6.99 -15.44
N ILE A 121 -2.44 -7.83 -15.05
CA ILE A 121 -2.26 -9.25 -14.78
C ILE A 121 -3.35 -10.02 -15.52
N GLU A 122 -3.04 -11.23 -15.98
CA GLU A 122 -4.04 -12.14 -16.54
C GLU A 122 -5.13 -12.46 -15.50
N SER A 123 -6.39 -12.20 -15.85
CA SER A 123 -7.54 -12.29 -14.93
C SER A 123 -7.70 -13.67 -14.29
N ALA A 124 -7.36 -14.73 -15.01
CA ALA A 124 -7.44 -16.11 -14.50
C ALA A 124 -6.52 -16.36 -13.28
N ASN A 125 -5.49 -15.53 -13.10
CA ASN A 125 -4.53 -15.66 -12.00
C ASN A 125 -4.85 -14.76 -10.81
N VAL A 126 -5.80 -13.82 -10.90
CA VAL A 126 -6.05 -12.83 -9.84
C VAL A 126 -7.02 -13.39 -8.79
N GLN A 127 -6.56 -13.47 -7.55
CA GLN A 127 -7.34 -13.87 -6.38
C GLN A 127 -7.70 -12.69 -5.46
N GLY A 128 -7.03 -11.55 -5.60
CA GLY A 128 -7.31 -10.35 -4.82
C GLY A 128 -6.60 -9.12 -5.36
N ILE A 129 -7.11 -7.96 -5.00
CA ILE A 129 -6.51 -6.66 -5.29
C ILE A 129 -6.26 -5.91 -3.99
N GLY A 130 -5.20 -5.14 -3.90
CA GLY A 130 -4.81 -4.57 -2.62
C GLY A 130 -3.96 -3.33 -2.71
N PHE A 131 -3.73 -2.76 -1.54
CA PHE A 131 -2.89 -1.60 -1.33
C PHE A 131 -1.95 -1.85 -0.17
N ALA A 132 -0.70 -1.44 -0.33
CA ALA A 132 0.30 -1.52 0.73
C ALA A 132 0.95 -0.17 0.98
N GLY A 133 1.35 0.04 2.24
CA GLY A 133 2.12 1.19 2.68
C GLY A 133 3.21 0.74 3.63
N THR A 134 4.40 1.34 3.53
CA THR A 134 5.55 1.01 4.37
C THR A 134 6.22 2.25 4.94
N VAL A 135 6.79 2.11 6.14
CA VAL A 135 7.63 3.08 6.83
C VAL A 135 8.95 2.42 7.21
N ARG A 136 10.08 3.13 6.98
CA ARG A 136 11.42 2.57 7.20
C ARG A 136 12.06 2.95 8.54
N ASN A 137 12.14 4.25 8.83
CA ASN A 137 12.89 4.75 9.98
C ASN A 137 11.99 5.14 11.15
N GLU A 138 12.53 5.15 12.36
CA GLU A 138 11.83 5.74 13.51
C GLU A 138 11.46 7.20 13.19
N GLY A 139 10.22 7.56 13.51
CA GLY A 139 9.68 8.87 13.18
C GLY A 139 8.93 8.93 11.86
N ASN A 140 9.20 8.02 10.90
CA ASN A 140 8.45 7.98 9.64
C ASN A 140 6.98 7.67 9.89
N GLU A 141 6.12 8.29 9.10
CA GLU A 141 4.68 8.29 9.33
C GLU A 141 3.93 8.22 8.01
N ILE A 142 2.82 7.50 8.01
CA ILE A 142 1.85 7.49 6.91
C ILE A 142 0.44 7.75 7.46
N ASP A 143 -0.36 8.43 6.66
CA ASP A 143 -1.81 8.57 6.80
C ASP A 143 -2.40 8.56 5.38
N LEU A 144 -2.90 7.40 4.98
CA LEU A 144 -3.38 7.07 3.65
C LEU A 144 -4.86 6.71 3.74
N THR A 145 -5.70 7.39 2.97
CA THR A 145 -7.13 7.08 2.82
C THR A 145 -7.41 6.63 1.39
N ILE A 146 -8.12 5.51 1.22
CA ILE A 146 -8.55 5.00 -0.07
C ILE A 146 -10.06 4.81 -0.01
N THR A 147 -10.80 5.54 -0.83
CA THR A 147 -12.25 5.45 -0.94
C THR A 147 -12.65 4.57 -2.12
N PHE A 148 -13.92 4.17 -2.14
CA PHE A 148 -14.54 3.49 -3.27
C PHE A 148 -15.64 4.38 -3.85
N ASP A 149 -15.73 4.47 -5.16
CA ASP A 149 -16.88 5.06 -5.82
C ASP A 149 -18.08 4.09 -5.69
N HIS A 150 -19.28 4.65 -5.52
CA HIS A 150 -20.53 3.91 -5.47
C HIS A 150 -21.10 3.66 -6.87
#